data_AF-A0A6B3EN31-F1
#
_entry.id   AF-A0A6B3EN31-F1
#
_cell.length_a   1.000
_cell.length_b   1.000
_cell.length_c   1.000
_cell.angle_alpha   90.00
_cell.angle_beta   90.00
_cell.angle_gamma   90.00
#
_symmetry.space_group_name_H-M   'P 1'
#
loop_
_entity.id
_entity.type
_entity.pdbx_description
1 polymer ?
#
loop_
_entity_poly.entity_id
_entity_poly.type
_entity_poly.pdbx_seq_one_letter_code
_entity_poly.pdbx_strand_id
1 'polypeptide(L)' 'FRAKGTTFEDASRLDPSRYAAHGGVLPILVRGVSGPVGTIGVSGLPQVEDHALVVAALEEYVAGR' A
#
# COMPACT_ATOMS: atom_id res chain seq x y z
N PHE A 1 13.64 -0.41 -7.70
CA PHE A 1 14.74 -0.95 -6.88
C PHE A 1 15.27 -2.26 -7.46
N ARG A 2 14.48 -3.35 -7.49
CA ARG A 2 14.90 -4.64 -8.08
C ARG A 2 15.46 -4.58 -9.50
N ALA A 3 14.86 -3.80 -10.39
CA ALA A 3 15.35 -3.65 -11.78
C ALA A 3 16.79 -3.06 -11.88
N LYS A 4 17.29 -2.44 -10.81
CA LYS A 4 18.65 -1.91 -10.69
C LYS A 4 19.57 -2.81 -9.85
N GLY A 5 19.12 -4.03 -9.49
CA GLY A 5 19.87 -4.95 -8.64
C GLY A 5 19.97 -4.54 -7.16
N THR A 6 19.09 -3.67 -6.68
CA THR A 6 19.08 -3.16 -5.29
C THR A 6 17.74 -3.38 -4.61
N THR A 7 17.72 -3.26 -3.29
CA THR A 7 16.49 -3.20 -2.47
C THR A 7 16.03 -1.75 -2.27
N PHE A 8 14.82 -1.55 -1.74
CA PHE A 8 14.34 -0.21 -1.39
C PHE A 8 15.10 0.33 -0.18
N GLU A 9 15.35 -0.54 0.78
CA GLU A 9 16.03 -0.30 2.04
C GLU A 9 17.45 0.24 1.77
N ASP A 10 18.16 -0.35 0.81
CA ASP A 10 19.56 0.03 0.52
C ASP A 10 19.69 1.32 -0.30
N ALA A 11 18.71 1.64 -1.16
CA ALA A 11 18.85 2.68 -2.18
C ALA A 11 17.87 3.85 -2.06
N SER A 12 16.89 3.79 -1.16
CA SER A 12 15.92 4.88 -0.96
C SER A 12 16.47 6.07 -0.18
N ARG A 13 17.55 5.87 0.61
CA ARG A 13 18.07 6.81 1.61
C ARG A 13 17.07 7.17 2.72
N LEU A 14 15.97 6.44 2.81
CA LEU A 14 14.96 6.58 3.87
C LEU A 14 15.28 5.63 5.00
N ASP A 15 14.92 6.01 6.22
CA ASP A 15 15.05 5.15 7.39
C ASP A 15 14.11 3.92 7.23
N PRO A 16 14.64 2.70 7.09
CA PRO A 16 13.82 1.51 6.87
C PRO A 16 12.95 1.14 8.08
N SER A 17 13.26 1.66 9.27
CA SER A 17 12.39 1.50 10.45
C SER A 17 11.14 2.38 10.39
N ARG A 18 11.16 3.40 9.53
CA ARG A 18 10.10 4.40 9.39
C ARG A 18 9.37 4.31 8.05
N TYR A 19 10.04 3.82 7.01
CA TYR A 19 9.52 3.76 5.65
C TYR A 19 9.64 2.34 5.08
N ALA A 20 8.54 1.84 4.54
CA ALA A 20 8.45 0.53 3.93
C ALA A 20 7.90 0.67 2.49
N ALA A 21 8.53 0.00 1.53
CA ALA A 21 8.01 -0.15 0.17
C ALA A 21 7.38 -1.53 -0.02
N HIS A 22 6.48 -1.89 0.90
CA HIS A 22 5.75 -3.16 0.92
C HIS A 22 4.30 -2.97 0.46
N GLY A 23 3.70 -4.04 -0.05
CA GLY A 23 2.27 -4.10 -0.33
C GLY A 23 1.43 -3.99 0.95
N GLY A 24 0.14 -3.69 0.78
CA GLY A 24 -0.82 -3.64 1.89
C GLY A 24 -1.43 -2.28 2.19
N VAL A 25 -0.93 -1.18 1.59
CA VAL A 25 -1.47 0.17 1.81
C VAL A 25 -1.93 0.80 0.50
N LEU A 26 -3.13 1.38 0.50
CA LEU A 26 -3.74 2.05 -0.66
C LEU A 26 -4.27 3.46 -0.29
N PRO A 27 -4.12 4.46 -1.17
CA PRO A 27 -4.73 5.77 -0.97
C PRO A 27 -6.25 5.70 -1.15
N ILE A 28 -6.98 6.45 -0.31
CA ILE A 28 -8.43 6.59 -0.41
C ILE A 28 -8.75 7.80 -1.27
N LEU A 29 -9.40 7.57 -2.40
CA LEU A 29 -9.85 8.61 -3.33
C LEU A 29 -11.37 8.79 -3.20
N VAL A 30 -11.82 10.03 -3.05
CA VAL A 30 -13.24 10.37 -2.98
C VAL A 30 -13.63 11.16 -4.23
N ARG A 31 -14.70 10.74 -4.90
CA ARG A 31 -15.19 11.40 -6.12
C ARG A 31 -15.53 12.86 -5.83
N GLY A 32 -14.99 13.76 -6.66
CA GLY A 32 -15.19 15.20 -6.51
C GLY A 32 -14.26 15.89 -5.52
N VAL A 33 -13.37 15.14 -4.84
CA VAL A 33 -12.30 15.69 -4.00
C VAL A 33 -10.98 15.61 -4.76
N SER A 34 -10.20 16.70 -4.72
CA SER A 34 -8.88 16.71 -5.33
C SER A 34 -7.86 16.00 -4.44
N GLY A 35 -7.32 14.89 -4.94
CA GLY A 35 -6.28 14.11 -4.27
C GLY A 35 -6.79 13.10 -3.23
N PRO A 36 -5.87 12.32 -2.63
CA PRO A 36 -6.20 11.37 -1.57
C PRO A 36 -6.65 12.08 -0.29
N VAL A 37 -7.68 11.54 0.36
CA VAL A 37 -8.16 12.03 1.67
C VAL A 37 -7.56 11.25 2.85
N GLY A 38 -6.86 10.16 2.57
CA GLY A 38 -6.26 9.28 3.57
C GLY A 38 -5.71 8.01 2.94
N THR A 39 -5.37 7.03 3.78
CA THR A 39 -4.85 5.72 3.38
C THR A 39 -5.47 4.64 4.23
N ILE A 40 -5.70 3.47 3.65
CA ILE A 40 -6.06 2.23 4.36
C ILE A 40 -4.92 1.23 4.21
N GLY A 41 -4.67 0.46 5.27
CA GLY A 41 -3.54 -0.47 5.33
C GLY A 41 -3.87 -1.77 6.05
N VAL A 42 -3.32 -2.87 5.55
CA VAL A 42 -3.18 -4.16 6.24
C VAL A 42 -1.69 -4.43 6.43
N SER A 43 -1.33 -4.98 7.58
CA SER A 43 0.04 -5.38 7.89
C SER A 43 0.06 -6.63 8.75
N GLY A 44 1.00 -7.53 8.44
CA GLY A 44 1.30 -8.71 9.25
C GLY A 44 1.32 -10.02 8.46
N LEU A 45 0.83 -10.00 7.22
CA LEU A 45 0.90 -11.13 6.29
C LEU A 45 2.13 -10.97 5.38
N PRO A 46 2.45 -11.98 4.53
CA PRO A 46 3.32 -11.75 3.39
C PRO A 46 2.81 -10.58 2.54
N GLN A 47 3.70 -9.69 2.08
CA GLN A 47 3.33 -8.40 1.46
C GLN A 47 2.30 -8.50 0.31
N VAL A 48 2.29 -9.62 -0.43
CA VAL A 48 1.34 -9.86 -1.53
C VAL A 48 -0.04 -10.18 -0.99
N GLU A 49 -0.12 -10.88 0.14
CA GLU A 49 -1.35 -11.22 0.83
C GLU A 49 -1.92 -9.99 1.56
N ASP A 50 -1.07 -9.18 2.20
CA ASP A 50 -1.49 -7.88 2.76
C ASP A 50 -2.13 -7.01 1.67
N HIS A 51 -1.52 -6.93 0.48
CA HIS A 51 -2.08 -6.22 -0.67
C HIS A 51 -3.40 -6.83 -1.16
N ALA A 52 -3.45 -8.16 -1.34
CA ALA A 52 -4.64 -8.83 -1.81
C ALA A 52 -5.82 -8.64 -0.86
N LEU A 53 -5.58 -8.69 0.45
CA LEU A 53 -6.63 -8.53 1.46
C LEU A 53 -7.21 -7.12 1.45
N VAL A 54 -6.39 -6.07 1.43
CA VAL A 54 -6.89 -4.70 1.42
C VAL A 54 -7.64 -4.38 0.12
N VAL A 55 -7.21 -4.93 -1.02
CA VAL A 55 -7.92 -4.81 -2.30
C VAL A 55 -9.28 -5.50 -2.22
N ALA A 56 -9.33 -6.76 -1.78
CA ALA A 56 -10.58 -7.52 -1.70
C ALA A 56 -11.61 -6.83 -0.77
N ALA A 57 -11.17 -6.32 0.38
CA ALA A 57 -12.03 -5.60 1.31
C ALA A 57 -12.59 -4.29 0.70
N LEU A 58 -11.76 -3.55 -0.06
CA LEU A 58 -12.22 -2.35 -0.75
C LEU A 58 -13.19 -2.67 -1.89
N GLU A 59 -12.94 -3.73 -2.65
CA GLU A 59 -13.83 -4.18 -3.72
C GLU A 59 -15.21 -4.57 -3.16
N GLU A 60 -15.23 -5.31 -2.04
CA GLU A 60 -16.48 -5.67 -1.35
C GLU A 60 -17.25 -4.44 -0.86
N TYR A 61 -16.56 -3.54 -0.14
CA TYR A 61 -17.16 -2.31 0.39
C TYR A 61 -17.71 -1.39 -0.72
N VAL A 62 -16.95 -1.19 -1.80
CA VAL A 62 -17.37 -0.33 -2.93
C VAL A 62 -18.50 -0.96 -3.73
N ALA A 63 -18.56 -2.29 -3.82
CA ALA A 63 -19.68 -3.01 -4.41
C ALA A 63 -20.97 -2.93 -3.56
N GLY A 64 -20.90 -2.38 -2.34
CA GLY A 64 -22.03 -2.27 -1.42
C GLY A 64 -22.43 -3.62 -0.81
N ARG A 65 -21.47 -4.54 -0.66
CA ARG A 65 -21.65 -5.86 -0.07
C ARG A 65 -21.22 -5.87 1.39
#